data_AF-A0A2N2ZA30-F1
#
_entry.id   AF-A0A2N2ZA30-F1
#
_cell.length_a   1.000
_cell.length_b   1.000
_cell.length_c   1.000
_cell.angle_alpha   90.00
_cell.angle_beta   90.00
_cell.angle_gamma   90.00
#
_symmetry.space_group_name_H-M   'P 1'
#
loop_
_entity.id
_entity.type
_entity.pdbx_description
1 polymer ?
#
loop_
_entity_poly.entity_id
_entity_poly.type
_entity_poly.pdbx_seq_one_letter_code
_entity_poly.pdbx_strand_id
1 'polypeptide(L)'
;IDELFETENQISGRDQKDITGLIGQYAQGNEPSHHMAYLYNFVNQPWKTQYRVRQIMDNLYSHLPDGRSGNEDCGQMSAWLVMSAMGFYPVTPGKPEYVIGTPWFPEATINLENGNKFKITAENVSKENIYIQSAMLNGVPYPYSYISHNHIMNGGNIHFIMGSQPNNSWGTADEHVPVTHITDEQILTVPIILSGDPRFKESVEVSIETVTPNSKVFYTLDSSLPDTSSTIYTNSLTIDKTLDVNAIAWNEKLGYSFPMKARFIKLEFDKSIELLSSYNKSYHAGGAEGLIDGVRGMENWRLGGWQGYQDTNFEAIIDLGSVKPISRLAAGFLQDTRSWIVMPTKVEFWVSNDGVTYSHAATVDHSIPADNMEIVIEVLEAKVSTSGRYVKVVAHNFGALPQWHLGAGFPAFIFVDEVMVE
;
A
#
# COMPACT_ATOMS: atom_id res chain seq x y z
N ILE A 1 9.75 8.78 12.31
CA ILE A 1 9.86 7.57 13.18
C ILE A 1 9.15 7.81 14.51
N ASP A 2 9.43 8.91 15.23
CA ASP A 2 8.75 9.20 16.52
C ASP A 2 7.21 9.14 16.42
N GLU A 3 6.62 9.82 15.42
CA GLU A 3 5.17 9.81 15.18
C GLU A 3 4.57 8.41 14.99
N LEU A 4 5.32 7.45 14.40
CA LEU A 4 4.87 6.07 14.23
C LEU A 4 4.55 5.43 15.60
N PHE A 5 5.34 5.73 16.62
CA PHE A 5 5.20 5.13 17.94
C PHE A 5 4.34 5.95 18.91
N GLU A 6 3.97 7.17 18.55
CA GLU A 6 3.30 8.14 19.43
C GLU A 6 1.88 8.52 18.96
N THR A 7 1.55 8.28 17.69
CA THR A 7 0.23 8.64 17.14
C THR A 7 -0.87 7.70 17.63
N GLU A 8 -1.83 8.26 18.37
CA GLU A 8 -2.99 7.56 18.95
C GLU A 8 -4.17 7.35 17.98
N ASN A 9 -4.12 7.93 16.77
CA ASN A 9 -5.25 7.88 15.83
C ASN A 9 -5.70 6.43 15.58
N GLN A 10 -7.02 6.21 15.61
CA GLN A 10 -7.60 4.88 15.42
C GLN A 10 -7.34 4.38 14.00
N ILE A 11 -7.15 3.05 13.87
CA ILE A 11 -7.13 2.36 12.58
C ILE A 11 -8.42 2.72 11.84
N SER A 12 -8.30 3.22 10.62
CA SER A 12 -9.42 3.50 9.73
C SER A 12 -9.36 2.58 8.51
N GLY A 13 -10.50 2.33 7.87
CA GLY A 13 -10.60 1.42 6.73
C GLY A 13 -11.05 0.00 7.11
N ARG A 14 -10.52 -1.01 6.41
CA ARG A 14 -10.89 -2.41 6.63
C ARG A 14 -10.35 -2.90 7.99
N ASP A 15 -11.20 -3.55 8.78
CA ASP A 15 -10.76 -4.28 9.96
C ASP A 15 -9.81 -5.41 9.52
N GLN A 16 -8.51 -5.24 9.81
CA GLN A 16 -7.47 -6.20 9.50
C GLN A 16 -7.02 -6.87 10.79
N LYS A 17 -7.37 -8.15 10.93
CA LYS A 17 -7.05 -8.97 12.12
C LYS A 17 -5.55 -9.15 12.35
N ASP A 18 -4.73 -8.91 11.32
CA ASP A 18 -3.28 -9.06 11.38
C ASP A 18 -2.56 -7.76 11.83
N ILE A 19 -3.30 -6.66 12.06
CA ILE A 19 -2.74 -5.42 12.64
C ILE A 19 -2.94 -5.45 14.15
N THR A 20 -2.01 -6.08 14.85
CA THR A 20 -2.05 -6.29 16.31
C THR A 20 -0.71 -5.93 16.97
N GLY A 21 -0.68 -5.87 18.31
CA GLY A 21 0.54 -5.50 19.05
C GLY A 21 0.95 -4.05 18.86
N LEU A 22 0.00 -3.13 19.10
CA LEU A 22 0.17 -1.72 18.78
C LEU A 22 0.97 -0.94 19.82
N ILE A 23 1.89 -0.10 19.34
CA ILE A 23 2.51 1.00 20.09
C ILE A 23 2.36 2.24 19.21
N GLY A 24 1.35 3.08 19.46
CA GLY A 24 0.93 4.07 18.48
C GLY A 24 0.43 3.38 17.21
N GLN A 25 1.04 3.68 16.06
CA GLN A 25 0.79 3.05 14.76
C GLN A 25 1.78 1.91 14.43
N TYR A 26 2.79 1.68 15.26
CA TYR A 26 3.66 0.51 15.13
C TYR A 26 2.87 -0.76 15.41
N ALA A 27 2.90 -1.75 14.52
CA ALA A 27 2.20 -3.03 14.69
C ALA A 27 3.18 -4.19 14.76
N GLN A 28 3.49 -4.68 15.95
CA GLN A 28 4.42 -5.81 16.15
C GLN A 28 3.90 -7.11 15.55
N GLY A 29 2.58 -7.29 15.42
CA GLY A 29 1.99 -8.48 14.81
C GLY A 29 2.06 -8.50 13.28
N ASN A 30 2.70 -7.50 12.65
CA ASN A 30 2.80 -7.36 11.21
C ASN A 30 4.26 -7.15 10.81
N GLU A 31 4.81 -8.04 9.99
CA GLU A 31 6.23 -8.14 9.66
C GLU A 31 6.87 -6.88 9.07
N PRO A 32 6.18 -6.05 8.26
CA PRO A 32 6.73 -4.79 7.77
C PRO A 32 7.23 -3.88 8.90
N SER A 33 6.66 -3.98 10.10
CA SER A 33 7.05 -3.17 11.26
C SER A 33 8.33 -3.66 11.96
N HIS A 34 8.72 -4.93 11.80
CA HIS A 34 9.72 -5.58 12.68
C HIS A 34 11.08 -4.87 12.75
N HIS A 35 11.47 -4.18 11.68
CA HIS A 35 12.74 -3.44 11.61
C HIS A 35 12.63 -1.95 11.99
N MET A 36 11.43 -1.40 12.12
CA MET A 36 11.21 0.06 12.28
C MET A 36 11.90 0.63 13.52
N ALA A 37 11.88 -0.10 14.64
CA ALA A 37 12.51 0.34 15.88
C ALA A 37 14.04 0.50 15.76
N TYR A 38 14.67 -0.26 14.86
CA TYR A 38 16.12 -0.24 14.62
C TYR A 38 16.54 0.92 13.69
N LEU A 39 15.60 1.59 13.03
CA LEU A 39 15.89 2.70 12.12
C LEU A 39 16.47 3.92 12.85
N TYR A 40 16.28 4.06 14.16
CA TYR A 40 16.91 5.15 14.92
C TYR A 40 18.44 5.07 14.93
N ASN A 41 19.04 3.88 14.77
CA ASN A 41 20.50 3.77 14.65
C ASN A 41 20.99 4.48 13.38
N PHE A 42 20.24 4.43 12.29
CA PHE A 42 20.60 5.07 11.00
C PHE A 42 20.47 6.59 11.00
N VAL A 43 19.89 7.17 12.06
CA VAL A 43 19.75 8.62 12.25
C VAL A 43 20.42 9.08 13.55
N ASN A 44 21.50 8.38 13.94
CA ASN A 44 22.40 8.77 15.02
C ASN A 44 21.72 8.82 16.41
N GLN A 45 20.63 8.06 16.61
CA GLN A 45 19.86 8.04 17.87
C GLN A 45 19.66 6.62 18.42
N PRO A 46 20.70 5.79 18.58
CA PRO A 46 20.57 4.38 18.97
C PRO A 46 19.91 4.17 20.35
N TRP A 47 19.95 5.17 21.24
CA TRP A 47 19.24 5.10 22.52
C TRP A 47 17.71 5.01 22.34
N LYS A 48 17.15 5.57 21.26
CA LYS A 48 15.72 5.40 20.94
C LYS A 48 15.41 3.98 20.47
N THR A 49 16.30 3.35 19.70
CA THR A 49 16.20 1.91 19.38
C THR A 49 16.19 1.08 20.66
N GLN A 50 17.13 1.33 21.58
CA GLN A 50 17.24 0.61 22.86
C GLN A 50 15.92 0.70 23.65
N TYR A 51 15.35 1.91 23.75
CA TYR A 51 14.06 2.12 24.40
C TYR A 51 12.92 1.34 23.72
N ARG A 52 12.72 1.52 22.40
CA ARG A 52 11.59 0.91 21.68
C ARG A 52 11.69 -0.61 21.59
N VAL A 53 12.88 -1.15 21.31
CA VAL A 53 13.11 -2.60 21.29
C VAL A 53 12.82 -3.20 22.67
N ARG A 54 13.26 -2.55 23.75
CA ARG A 54 12.93 -3.02 25.10
C ARG A 54 11.44 -2.96 25.41
N GLN A 55 10.78 -1.86 25.04
CA GLN A 55 9.34 -1.69 25.19
C GLN A 55 8.56 -2.80 24.48
N ILE A 56 8.95 -3.17 23.26
CA ILE A 56 8.33 -4.23 22.49
C ILE A 56 8.53 -5.59 23.16
N MET A 57 9.77 -5.96 23.51
CA MET A 57 10.06 -7.24 24.15
C MET A 57 9.31 -7.42 25.47
N ASP A 58 9.27 -6.38 26.31
CA ASP A 58 8.68 -6.45 27.65
C ASP A 58 7.13 -6.44 27.63
N ASN A 59 6.51 -5.82 26.62
CA ASN A 59 5.04 -5.63 26.60
C ASN A 59 4.30 -6.56 25.64
N LEU A 60 4.95 -7.04 24.57
CA LEU A 60 4.29 -7.75 23.47
C LEU A 60 4.67 -9.23 23.38
N TYR A 61 5.54 -9.70 24.29
CA TYR A 61 5.94 -11.09 24.41
C TYR A 61 5.80 -11.57 25.85
N SER A 62 5.27 -12.78 26.02
CA SER A 62 5.21 -13.45 27.32
C SER A 62 5.32 -14.97 27.17
N HIS A 63 5.57 -15.67 28.28
CA HIS A 63 5.62 -17.14 28.31
C HIS A 63 4.23 -17.78 28.50
N LEU A 64 3.18 -16.97 28.58
CA LEU A 64 1.80 -17.43 28.75
C LEU A 64 1.20 -17.87 27.40
N PRO A 65 0.09 -18.64 27.39
CA PRO A 65 -0.54 -19.10 26.15
C PRO A 65 -0.95 -17.99 25.17
N ASP A 66 -1.20 -16.78 25.65
CA ASP A 66 -1.53 -15.57 24.89
C ASP A 66 -0.33 -14.62 24.71
N GLY A 67 0.89 -15.11 24.96
CA GLY A 67 2.10 -14.31 25.04
C GLY A 67 2.67 -13.80 23.71
N ARG A 68 1.87 -13.71 22.65
CA ARG A 68 2.30 -13.17 21.34
C ARG A 68 1.26 -12.20 20.81
N SER A 69 1.74 -11.15 20.18
CA SER A 69 0.90 -10.05 19.73
C SER A 69 0.35 -10.21 18.31
N GLY A 70 0.40 -11.39 17.70
CA GLY A 70 -0.01 -11.65 16.30
C GLY A 70 0.19 -13.12 15.92
N ASN A 71 0.02 -13.42 14.63
CA ASN A 71 0.36 -14.74 14.08
C ASN A 71 1.85 -15.04 14.31
N GLU A 72 2.21 -16.32 14.37
CA GLU A 72 3.61 -16.70 14.63
C GLU A 72 4.49 -16.58 13.37
N ASP A 73 3.83 -16.63 12.20
CA ASP A 73 4.41 -16.55 10.87
C ASP A 73 5.62 -17.48 10.68
N CYS A 74 5.39 -18.74 11.05
CA CYS A 74 6.27 -19.88 10.81
C CYS A 74 7.71 -19.70 11.34
N GLY A 75 7.87 -19.00 12.45
CA GLY A 75 9.13 -18.75 13.13
C GLY A 75 9.52 -17.28 13.19
N GLN A 76 8.91 -16.41 12.38
CA GLN A 76 9.33 -15.03 12.20
C GLN A 76 9.23 -14.20 13.49
N MET A 77 8.10 -14.28 14.20
CA MET A 77 7.92 -13.57 15.47
C MET A 77 8.88 -14.08 16.55
N SER A 78 9.04 -15.40 16.62
CA SER A 78 9.94 -16.05 17.57
C SER A 78 11.41 -15.67 17.30
N ALA A 79 11.82 -15.64 16.02
CA ALA A 79 13.15 -15.26 15.60
C ALA A 79 13.45 -13.79 15.88
N TRP A 80 12.47 -12.89 15.68
CA TRP A 80 12.60 -11.49 16.08
C TRP A 80 12.95 -11.38 17.57
N LEU A 81 12.17 -12.02 18.44
CA LEU A 81 12.41 -12.00 19.88
C LEU A 81 13.80 -12.54 20.25
N VAL A 82 14.20 -13.68 19.69
CA VAL A 82 15.50 -14.30 19.99
C VAL A 82 16.66 -13.37 19.60
N MET A 83 16.61 -12.79 18.40
CA MET A 83 17.65 -11.88 17.92
C MET A 83 17.69 -10.59 18.76
N SER A 84 16.54 -9.95 18.93
CA SER A 84 16.41 -8.73 19.73
C SER A 84 16.85 -8.94 21.19
N ALA A 85 16.53 -10.09 21.78
CA ALA A 85 16.93 -10.44 23.15
C ALA A 85 18.44 -10.64 23.32
N MET A 86 19.12 -11.15 22.28
CA MET A 86 20.59 -11.17 22.22
C MET A 86 21.18 -9.77 22.10
N GLY A 87 20.41 -8.78 21.65
CA GLY A 87 20.79 -7.38 21.58
C GLY A 87 21.12 -6.87 20.19
N PHE A 88 20.80 -7.60 19.11
CA PHE A 88 21.00 -7.14 17.73
C PHE A 88 20.00 -7.74 16.74
N TYR A 89 19.80 -7.11 15.58
CA TYR A 89 18.82 -7.56 14.58
C TYR A 89 19.30 -7.33 13.13
N PRO A 90 19.06 -8.26 12.19
CA PRO A 90 19.42 -8.11 10.79
C PRO A 90 18.37 -7.25 10.06
N VAL A 91 18.53 -5.92 10.08
CA VAL A 91 17.59 -4.99 9.42
C VAL A 91 17.50 -5.22 7.91
N THR A 92 18.63 -5.54 7.27
CA THR A 92 18.70 -5.76 5.82
C THR A 92 19.36 -7.12 5.54
N PRO A 93 18.61 -8.24 5.59
CA PRO A 93 19.13 -9.55 5.21
C PRO A 93 19.79 -9.50 3.82
N GLY A 94 20.98 -10.10 3.71
CA GLY A 94 21.87 -9.98 2.54
C GLY A 94 23.05 -9.04 2.78
N LYS A 95 22.92 -8.05 3.68
CA LYS A 95 24.06 -7.29 4.21
C LYS A 95 24.64 -8.03 5.42
N PRO A 96 25.96 -8.26 5.51
CA PRO A 96 26.59 -9.02 6.61
C PRO A 96 26.76 -8.17 7.88
N GLU A 97 25.71 -7.48 8.31
CA GLU A 97 25.68 -6.58 9.46
C GLU A 97 24.39 -6.77 10.26
N TYR A 98 24.50 -6.62 11.58
CA TYR A 98 23.39 -6.66 12.52
C TYR A 98 23.36 -5.36 13.31
N VAL A 99 22.20 -4.71 13.35
CA VAL A 99 22.01 -3.43 14.05
C VAL A 99 21.81 -3.70 15.53
N ILE A 100 22.59 -3.03 16.39
CA ILE A 100 22.56 -3.24 17.84
C ILE A 100 21.31 -2.57 18.41
N GLY A 101 20.52 -3.34 19.16
CA GLY A 101 19.40 -2.86 19.97
C GLY A 101 19.83 -2.73 21.43
N THR A 102 19.22 -3.54 22.30
CA THR A 102 19.60 -3.65 23.71
C THR A 102 19.50 -5.11 24.17
N PRO A 103 20.50 -5.67 24.87
CA PRO A 103 20.42 -7.03 25.41
C PRO A 103 19.30 -7.16 26.45
N TRP A 104 18.62 -8.31 26.46
CA TRP A 104 17.58 -8.61 27.46
C TRP A 104 18.14 -9.33 28.69
N PHE A 105 19.23 -10.07 28.50
CA PHE A 105 19.87 -10.89 29.53
C PHE A 105 21.28 -10.38 29.88
N PRO A 106 21.78 -10.63 31.11
CA PRO A 106 23.15 -10.31 31.48
C PRO A 106 24.20 -11.02 30.63
N GLU A 107 23.86 -12.19 30.10
CA GLU A 107 24.74 -13.00 29.28
C GLU A 107 23.94 -13.82 28.25
N ALA A 108 24.42 -13.84 27.02
CA ALA A 108 24.01 -14.77 25.98
C ALA A 108 25.25 -15.34 25.27
N THR A 109 25.20 -16.61 24.86
CA THR A 109 26.31 -17.25 24.13
C THR A 109 25.77 -17.95 22.88
N ILE A 110 26.32 -17.60 21.73
CA ILE A 110 26.06 -18.25 20.45
C ILE A 110 27.12 -19.33 20.25
N ASN A 111 26.70 -20.59 20.15
CA ASN A 111 27.56 -21.70 19.76
C ASN A 111 27.48 -21.85 18.23
N LEU A 112 28.57 -21.54 17.55
CA LEU A 112 28.62 -21.48 16.09
C LEU A 112 28.94 -22.85 15.50
N GLU A 113 28.48 -23.10 14.28
CA GLU A 113 28.70 -24.37 13.58
C GLU A 113 30.18 -24.64 13.28
N ASN A 114 31.00 -23.59 13.18
CA ASN A 114 32.45 -23.70 13.03
C ASN A 114 33.20 -24.05 14.34
N GLY A 115 32.47 -24.27 15.45
CA GLY A 115 33.02 -24.58 16.76
C GLY A 115 33.41 -23.35 17.60
N ASN A 116 33.39 -22.15 17.03
CA ASN A 116 33.62 -20.92 17.78
C ASN A 116 32.43 -20.61 18.70
N LYS A 117 32.69 -19.78 19.72
CA LYS A 117 31.65 -19.23 20.59
C LYS A 117 31.73 -17.73 20.57
N PHE A 118 30.58 -17.09 20.34
CA PHE A 118 30.45 -15.64 20.45
C PHE A 118 29.59 -15.31 21.66
N LYS A 119 30.19 -14.59 22.61
CA LYS A 119 29.56 -14.21 23.87
C LYS A 119 29.08 -12.76 23.80
N ILE A 120 27.91 -12.51 24.37
CA ILE A 120 27.36 -11.18 24.59
C ILE A 120 27.19 -11.04 26.10
N THR A 121 27.84 -10.05 26.69
CA THR A 121 27.73 -9.74 28.12
C THR A 121 27.20 -8.33 28.30
N ALA A 122 26.26 -8.14 29.22
CA ALA A 122 25.63 -6.86 29.51
C ALA A 122 25.71 -6.58 31.01
N GLU A 123 26.78 -5.90 31.42
CA GLU A 123 26.99 -5.52 32.81
C GLU A 123 25.91 -4.53 33.25
N ASN A 124 25.34 -4.76 34.44
CA ASN A 124 24.29 -3.95 35.04
C ASN A 124 22.96 -3.93 34.27
N VAL A 125 22.72 -4.79 33.28
CA VAL A 125 21.41 -4.86 32.61
C VAL A 125 20.31 -5.18 33.61
N SER A 126 19.21 -4.44 33.55
CA SER A 126 18.03 -4.67 34.40
C SER A 126 16.75 -4.21 33.69
N LYS A 127 15.63 -4.12 34.42
CA LYS A 127 14.40 -3.48 33.91
C LYS A 127 14.56 -1.97 33.73
N GLU A 128 15.40 -1.36 34.56
CA GLU A 128 15.69 0.06 34.57
C GLU A 128 16.90 0.38 33.68
N ASN A 129 17.93 -0.46 33.73
CA ASN A 129 19.18 -0.27 33.00
C ASN A 129 19.09 -0.88 31.61
N ILE A 130 18.50 -0.14 30.68
CA ILE A 130 18.22 -0.59 29.31
C ILE A 130 19.15 0.06 28.28
N TYR A 131 19.90 1.09 28.67
CA TYR A 131 20.69 1.90 27.75
C TYR A 131 22.16 1.52 27.77
N ILE A 132 22.75 1.31 26.60
CA ILE A 132 24.19 1.04 26.45
C ILE A 132 24.97 2.33 26.73
N GLN A 133 25.85 2.28 27.73
CA GLN A 133 26.76 3.37 28.10
C GLN A 133 28.09 3.25 27.37
N SER A 134 28.58 2.03 27.16
CA SER A 134 29.76 1.74 26.36
C SER A 134 29.75 0.29 25.91
N ALA A 135 30.56 -0.02 24.89
CA ALA A 135 30.77 -1.39 24.43
C ALA A 135 32.27 -1.66 24.20
N MET A 136 32.66 -2.92 24.39
CA MET A 136 33.99 -3.43 24.06
C MET A 136 33.86 -4.72 23.27
N LEU A 137 34.55 -4.82 22.14
CA LEU A 137 34.65 -6.05 21.36
C LEU A 137 36.03 -6.65 21.60
N ASN A 138 36.07 -7.83 22.22
CA ASN A 138 37.32 -8.54 22.57
C ASN A 138 38.31 -7.66 23.37
N GLY A 139 37.78 -6.82 24.27
CA GLY A 139 38.58 -5.92 25.11
C GLY A 139 38.97 -4.60 24.44
N VAL A 140 38.58 -4.35 23.19
CA VAL A 140 38.85 -3.10 22.47
C VAL A 140 37.59 -2.22 22.48
N PRO A 141 37.67 -0.90 22.74
CA PRO A 141 36.53 -0.01 22.67
C PRO A 141 35.78 -0.14 21.34
N TYR A 142 34.45 -0.27 21.43
CA TYR A 142 33.58 -0.51 20.28
C TYR A 142 32.50 0.58 20.22
N PRO A 143 32.72 1.65 19.44
CA PRO A 143 31.80 2.78 19.39
C PRO A 143 30.64 2.59 18.39
N TYR A 144 30.58 1.48 17.65
CA TYR A 144 29.61 1.25 16.57
C TYR A 144 28.26 0.72 17.09
N SER A 145 27.16 1.22 16.54
CA SER A 145 25.78 0.77 16.83
C SER A 145 25.32 -0.40 15.94
N TYR A 146 26.27 -1.12 15.35
CA TYR A 146 26.06 -2.35 14.58
C TYR A 146 27.24 -3.29 14.78
N ILE A 147 27.08 -4.57 14.44
CA ILE A 147 28.13 -5.60 14.49
C ILE A 147 28.16 -6.37 13.17
N SER A 148 29.35 -6.64 12.65
CA SER A 148 29.51 -7.42 11.41
C SER A 148 29.32 -8.92 11.65
N HIS A 149 28.88 -9.64 10.63
CA HIS A 149 28.82 -11.10 10.64
C HIS A 149 30.18 -11.73 10.94
N ASN A 150 31.26 -11.16 10.40
CA ASN A 150 32.62 -11.64 10.68
C ASN A 150 33.02 -11.49 12.15
N HIS A 151 32.60 -10.42 12.84
CA HIS A 151 32.85 -10.28 14.28
C HIS A 151 32.22 -11.44 15.06
N ILE A 152 31.01 -11.86 14.68
CA ILE A 152 30.32 -12.97 15.32
C ILE A 152 31.00 -14.30 14.96
N MET A 153 31.23 -14.57 13.67
CA MET A 153 31.77 -15.85 13.18
C MET A 153 33.17 -16.17 13.70
N ASN A 154 33.98 -15.15 13.99
CA ASN A 154 35.30 -15.30 14.59
C ASN A 154 35.25 -15.65 16.09
N GLY A 155 34.06 -15.62 16.71
CA GLY A 155 33.88 -15.82 18.15
C GLY A 155 34.41 -14.65 18.99
N GLY A 156 34.51 -14.88 20.29
CA GLY A 156 34.98 -13.88 21.24
C GLY A 156 33.85 -13.32 22.12
N ASN A 157 33.93 -12.05 22.50
CA ASN A 157 32.98 -11.40 23.40
C ASN A 157 32.72 -9.95 22.99
N ILE A 158 31.44 -9.57 22.88
CA ILE A 158 31.02 -8.17 22.98
C ILE A 158 30.50 -7.92 24.39
N HIS A 159 31.07 -6.92 25.05
CA HIS A 159 30.75 -6.54 26.41
C HIS A 159 30.13 -5.14 26.45
N PHE A 160 28.91 -5.03 26.94
CA PHE A 160 28.19 -3.80 27.13
C PHE A 160 28.17 -3.40 28.61
N ILE A 161 28.33 -2.11 28.88
CA ILE A 161 28.01 -1.52 30.19
C ILE A 161 26.66 -0.84 30.06
N MET A 162 25.69 -1.24 30.87
CA MET A 162 24.31 -0.72 30.81
C MET A 162 24.07 0.37 31.87
N GLY A 163 23.09 1.25 31.60
CA GLY A 163 22.67 2.31 32.49
C GLY A 163 21.20 2.68 32.30
N SER A 164 20.65 3.42 33.27
CA SER A 164 19.23 3.80 33.31
C SER A 164 18.89 5.06 32.52
N GLN A 165 19.90 5.78 32.03
CA GLN A 165 19.75 7.00 31.25
C GLN A 165 20.39 6.83 29.87
N PRO A 166 19.82 7.45 28.82
CA PRO A 166 20.37 7.36 27.47
C PRO A 166 21.78 7.98 27.42
N ASN A 167 22.72 7.28 26.79
CA ASN A 167 24.01 7.86 26.43
C ASN A 167 23.93 8.42 25.00
N ASN A 168 23.90 9.75 24.88
CA ASN A 168 23.80 10.41 23.58
C ASN A 168 25.13 10.49 22.80
N SER A 169 26.21 9.90 23.33
CA SER A 169 27.54 9.92 22.73
C SER A 169 28.02 8.57 22.18
N TRP A 170 27.44 7.44 22.61
CA TRP A 170 27.83 6.12 22.11
C TRP A 170 27.02 5.75 20.87
N GLY A 171 27.68 5.32 19.78
CA GLY A 171 27.00 4.86 18.58
C GLY A 171 26.37 5.96 17.71
N THR A 172 26.83 7.21 17.85
CA THR A 172 26.12 8.39 17.31
C THR A 172 26.92 9.23 16.33
N ALA A 173 28.21 8.97 16.16
CA ALA A 173 28.98 9.59 15.08
C ALA A 173 28.60 8.95 13.73
N ASP A 174 28.73 9.69 12.64
CA ASP A 174 28.34 9.24 11.29
C ASP A 174 29.10 7.97 10.85
N GLU A 175 30.35 7.81 11.32
CA GLU A 175 31.16 6.62 11.09
C GLU A 175 30.78 5.43 12.00
N HIS A 176 29.96 5.65 13.02
CA HIS A 176 29.58 4.65 14.03
C HIS A 176 28.16 4.10 13.86
N VAL A 177 27.40 4.63 12.89
CA VAL A 177 26.04 4.17 12.57
C VAL A 177 26.03 3.23 11.36
N PRO A 178 25.03 2.33 11.25
CA PRO A 178 24.87 1.58 10.01
C PRO A 178 24.51 2.52 8.87
N VAL A 179 25.01 2.21 7.67
CA VAL A 179 24.72 2.97 6.44
C VAL A 179 24.03 2.10 5.40
N THR A 180 23.01 2.63 4.74
CA THR A 180 22.40 1.99 3.57
C THR A 180 22.47 2.98 2.42
N HIS A 181 23.27 2.67 1.41
CA HIS A 181 23.42 3.50 0.22
C HIS A 181 23.68 2.61 -0.99
N ILE A 182 23.20 3.04 -2.16
CA ILE A 182 23.46 2.40 -3.44
C ILE A 182 24.69 3.08 -4.05
N THR A 183 25.81 2.37 -4.13
CA THR A 183 27.10 2.87 -4.63
C THR A 183 27.30 2.69 -6.13
N ASP A 184 26.56 1.75 -6.70
CA ASP A 184 26.72 1.19 -8.03
C ASP A 184 25.35 1.04 -8.69
N GLU A 185 25.31 1.02 -10.02
CA GLU A 185 24.05 0.92 -10.79
C GLU A 185 23.00 1.94 -10.33
N GLN A 186 23.42 3.17 -10.04
CA GLN A 186 22.53 4.23 -9.57
C GLN A 186 21.45 4.49 -10.61
N ILE A 187 20.21 4.18 -10.26
CA ILE A 187 19.05 4.44 -11.10
C ILE A 187 18.54 5.84 -10.77
N LEU A 188 18.33 6.66 -11.79
CA LEU A 188 17.69 7.95 -11.62
C LEU A 188 16.24 7.74 -11.18
N THR A 189 15.86 8.36 -10.07
CA THR A 189 14.50 8.27 -9.54
C THR A 189 13.49 8.76 -10.57
N VAL A 190 12.38 8.03 -10.70
CA VAL A 190 11.28 8.47 -11.57
C VAL A 190 10.69 9.78 -11.05
N PRO A 191 10.34 10.73 -11.92
CA PRO A 191 9.66 11.95 -11.49
C PRO A 191 8.29 11.61 -10.90
N ILE A 192 7.85 12.42 -9.94
CA ILE A 192 6.57 12.27 -9.26
C ILE A 192 5.60 13.28 -9.87
N ILE A 193 4.48 12.81 -10.41
CA ILE A 193 3.38 13.67 -10.85
C ILE A 193 2.45 13.85 -9.65
N LEU A 194 2.28 15.10 -9.21
CA LEU A 194 1.41 15.49 -8.10
C LEU A 194 0.20 16.25 -8.64
N SER A 195 -0.98 15.85 -8.22
CA SER A 195 -2.24 16.51 -8.59
C SER A 195 -3.31 16.27 -7.52
N GLY A 196 -4.43 17.00 -7.63
CA GLY A 196 -5.70 16.57 -7.03
C GLY A 196 -6.25 15.30 -7.69
N ASP A 197 -7.57 15.08 -7.61
CA ASP A 197 -8.21 13.97 -8.33
C ASP A 197 -7.86 14.09 -9.84
N PRO A 198 -7.27 13.04 -10.46
CA PRO A 198 -6.97 13.04 -11.89
C PRO A 198 -8.25 13.14 -12.76
N ARG A 199 -9.43 12.98 -12.16
CA ARG A 199 -10.73 13.23 -12.77
C ARG A 199 -11.24 14.58 -12.28
N PHE A 200 -11.52 15.48 -13.21
CA PHE A 200 -11.85 16.86 -12.88
C PHE A 200 -12.97 17.39 -13.77
N LYS A 201 -13.71 18.37 -13.25
CA LYS A 201 -14.82 19.00 -13.98
C LYS A 201 -14.29 20.12 -14.89
N GLU A 202 -13.67 21.15 -14.31
CA GLU A 202 -13.20 22.31 -15.07
C GLU A 202 -11.74 22.16 -15.51
N SER A 203 -10.83 22.17 -14.54
CA SER A 203 -9.40 21.97 -14.69
C SER A 203 -8.78 21.42 -13.40
N VAL A 204 -7.55 20.91 -13.50
CA VAL A 204 -6.72 20.50 -12.37
C VAL A 204 -5.31 21.05 -12.51
N GLU A 205 -4.71 21.45 -11.40
CA GLU A 205 -3.30 21.81 -11.35
C GLU A 205 -2.45 20.55 -11.14
N VAL A 206 -1.42 20.40 -11.97
CA VAL A 206 -0.49 19.28 -11.95
C VAL A 206 0.92 19.82 -11.80
N SER A 207 1.64 19.37 -10.76
CA SER A 207 3.06 19.62 -10.62
C SER A 207 3.87 18.35 -10.81
N ILE A 208 5.12 18.50 -11.24
CA ILE A 208 6.04 17.38 -11.43
C ILE A 208 7.32 17.66 -10.64
N GLU A 209 7.70 16.71 -9.79
CA GLU A 209 8.86 16.84 -8.91
C GLU A 209 9.87 15.71 -9.14
N THR A 210 11.14 15.97 -8.78
CA THR A 210 12.18 14.95 -8.73
C THR A 210 12.98 15.12 -7.44
N VAL A 211 13.26 14.01 -6.77
CA VAL A 211 14.04 14.01 -5.53
C VAL A 211 15.55 14.00 -5.78
N THR A 212 15.99 13.77 -7.03
CA THR A 212 17.41 13.73 -7.39
C THR A 212 17.90 15.13 -7.77
N PRO A 213 18.82 15.75 -7.01
CA PRO A 213 19.30 17.10 -7.28
C PRO A 213 19.94 17.24 -8.67
N ASN A 214 19.87 18.46 -9.22
CA ASN A 214 20.42 18.82 -10.54
C ASN A 214 19.83 18.01 -11.72
N SER A 215 18.63 17.43 -11.54
CA SER A 215 17.93 16.73 -12.60
C SER A 215 16.95 17.67 -13.31
N LYS A 216 16.77 17.47 -14.61
CA LYS A 216 15.74 18.13 -15.43
C LYS A 216 14.59 17.18 -15.63
N VAL A 217 13.38 17.71 -15.72
CA VAL A 217 12.18 16.92 -16.05
C VAL A 217 11.71 17.30 -17.44
N PHE A 218 11.45 16.29 -18.27
CA PHE A 218 10.88 16.44 -19.61
C PHE A 218 9.53 15.76 -19.64
N TYR A 219 8.55 16.35 -20.32
CA TYR A 219 7.18 15.82 -20.36
C TYR A 219 6.50 15.99 -21.72
N THR A 220 5.44 15.20 -21.92
CA THR A 220 4.49 15.27 -23.02
C THR A 220 3.06 15.31 -22.45
N LEU A 221 2.13 15.89 -23.22
CA LEU A 221 0.70 16.03 -22.87
C LEU A 221 -0.19 15.17 -23.79
N ASP A 222 0.37 14.07 -24.25
CA ASP A 222 -0.27 13.05 -25.07
C ASP A 222 0.29 11.67 -24.67
N SER A 223 -0.12 10.62 -25.38
CA SER A 223 0.30 9.26 -25.07
C SER A 223 1.75 8.93 -25.48
N SER A 224 2.50 9.87 -26.07
CA SER A 224 3.89 9.65 -26.45
C SER A 224 4.83 9.67 -25.24
N LEU A 225 5.93 8.93 -25.32
CA LEU A 225 6.96 8.95 -24.28
C LEU A 225 7.86 10.18 -24.46
N PRO A 226 8.14 10.95 -23.39
CA PRO A 226 9.05 12.07 -23.48
C PRO A 226 10.50 11.60 -23.65
N ASP A 227 11.32 12.50 -24.19
CA ASP A 227 12.77 12.40 -24.32
C ASP A 227 13.42 13.79 -24.10
N THR A 228 14.74 13.93 -24.29
CA THR A 228 15.43 15.23 -24.15
C THR A 228 15.02 16.30 -25.18
N SER A 229 14.28 15.94 -26.23
CA SER A 229 13.73 16.90 -27.19
C SER A 229 12.33 17.38 -26.80
N SER A 230 11.71 16.74 -25.81
CA SER A 230 10.39 17.09 -25.29
C SER A 230 10.41 18.38 -24.46
N THR A 231 9.24 18.83 -24.02
CA THR A 231 9.15 20.09 -23.27
C THR A 231 9.75 19.94 -21.87
N ILE A 232 10.61 20.87 -21.49
CA ILE A 232 11.18 20.91 -20.13
C ILE A 232 10.12 21.45 -19.17
N TYR A 233 9.86 20.72 -18.08
CA TYR A 233 8.99 21.17 -17.01
C TYR A 233 9.67 22.27 -16.19
N THR A 234 9.01 23.43 -16.06
CA THR A 234 9.52 24.60 -15.32
C THR A 234 8.53 25.19 -14.33
N ASN A 235 7.23 25.02 -14.57
CA ASN A 235 6.14 25.51 -13.73
C ASN A 235 4.99 24.51 -13.76
N SER A 236 4.07 24.58 -12.79
CA SER A 236 2.84 23.78 -12.77
C SER A 236 2.06 23.87 -14.08
N LEU A 237 1.35 22.79 -14.40
CA LEU A 237 0.51 22.65 -15.58
C LEU A 237 -0.97 22.80 -15.16
N THR A 238 -1.75 23.53 -15.95
CA THR A 238 -3.21 23.49 -15.84
C THR A 238 -3.75 22.55 -16.91
N ILE A 239 -4.38 21.47 -16.48
CA ILE A 239 -5.00 20.48 -17.38
C ILE A 239 -6.50 20.73 -17.39
N ASP A 240 -7.08 20.99 -18.56
CA ASP A 240 -8.49 21.38 -18.75
C ASP A 240 -9.23 20.50 -19.77
N LYS A 241 -8.63 19.35 -20.12
CA LYS A 241 -9.16 18.35 -21.04
C LYS A 241 -8.58 16.97 -20.73
N THR A 242 -9.23 15.92 -21.21
CA THR A 242 -8.72 14.55 -21.11
C THR A 242 -7.41 14.39 -21.90
N LEU A 243 -6.34 13.96 -21.23
CA LEU A 243 -5.02 13.70 -21.83
C LEU A 243 -4.15 12.82 -20.93
N ASP A 244 -3.02 12.35 -21.46
CA ASP A 244 -1.99 11.69 -20.68
C ASP A 244 -0.84 12.68 -20.40
N VAL A 245 -0.35 12.73 -19.16
CA VAL A 245 0.89 13.40 -18.78
C VAL A 245 1.95 12.33 -18.59
N ASN A 246 2.94 12.30 -19.47
CA ASN A 246 4.09 11.41 -19.36
C ASN A 246 5.33 12.24 -19.04
N ALA A 247 6.16 11.79 -18.09
CA ALA A 247 7.34 12.51 -17.64
C ALA A 247 8.55 11.60 -17.45
N ILE A 248 9.74 12.12 -17.76
CA ILE A 248 11.03 11.51 -17.42
C ILE A 248 11.91 12.52 -16.70
N ALA A 249 12.74 12.04 -15.79
CA ALA A 249 13.86 12.81 -15.27
C ALA A 249 15.10 12.51 -16.12
N TRP A 250 15.96 13.51 -16.27
CA TRP A 250 17.28 13.39 -16.87
C TRP A 250 18.31 14.02 -15.96
N ASN A 251 19.43 13.32 -15.76
CA ASN A 251 20.57 13.79 -14.99
C ASN A 251 21.84 13.53 -15.80
N GLU A 252 22.76 14.50 -15.84
CA GLU A 252 23.98 14.41 -16.64
C GLU A 252 24.83 13.17 -16.30
N LYS A 253 24.83 12.74 -15.03
CA LYS A 253 25.62 11.58 -14.58
C LYS A 253 24.85 10.26 -14.66
N LEU A 254 23.55 10.29 -14.40
CA LEU A 254 22.72 9.08 -14.24
C LEU A 254 21.90 8.73 -15.49
N GLY A 255 21.90 9.60 -16.51
CA GLY A 255 21.10 9.39 -17.72
C GLY A 255 19.61 9.62 -17.45
N TYR A 256 18.79 8.66 -17.85
CA TYR A 256 17.32 8.76 -17.84
C TYR A 256 16.69 7.95 -16.70
N SER A 257 15.60 8.45 -16.15
CA SER A 257 14.70 7.63 -15.35
C SER A 257 13.82 6.75 -16.26
N PHE A 258 13.13 5.78 -15.67
CA PHE A 258 11.94 5.21 -16.29
C PHE A 258 10.83 6.28 -16.45
N PRO A 259 9.91 6.12 -17.40
CA PRO A 259 8.81 7.06 -17.60
C PRO A 259 7.76 6.94 -16.50
N MET A 260 7.36 8.07 -15.93
CA MET A 260 6.15 8.22 -15.13
C MET A 260 4.98 8.54 -16.08
N LYS A 261 3.81 7.95 -15.84
CA LYS A 261 2.61 8.15 -16.66
C LYS A 261 1.40 8.40 -15.78
N ALA A 262 0.63 9.43 -16.09
CA ALA A 262 -0.63 9.73 -15.43
C ALA A 262 -1.68 10.10 -16.48
N ARG A 263 -2.90 9.55 -16.37
CA ARG A 263 -4.03 9.90 -17.23
C ARG A 263 -4.96 10.84 -16.49
N PHE A 264 -5.28 11.95 -17.12
CA PHE A 264 -6.16 12.99 -16.63
C PHE A 264 -7.43 13.01 -17.45
N ILE A 265 -8.58 13.16 -16.79
CA ILE A 265 -9.89 12.92 -17.40
C ILE A 265 -10.84 14.05 -17.04
N LYS A 266 -11.33 14.73 -18.07
CA LYS A 266 -12.35 15.77 -17.93
C LYS A 266 -13.74 15.15 -17.96
N LEU A 267 -14.49 15.37 -16.90
CA LEU A 267 -15.87 14.92 -16.76
C LEU A 267 -16.80 15.78 -17.62
N GLU A 268 -17.78 15.15 -18.27
CA GLU A 268 -18.85 15.84 -19.00
C GLU A 268 -19.91 16.35 -18.01
N PHE A 269 -20.21 17.66 -18.06
CA PHE A 269 -20.93 18.39 -16.99
C PHE A 269 -22.44 18.16 -16.92
N ASP A 270 -23.04 17.52 -17.92
CA ASP A 270 -24.49 17.42 -18.01
C ASP A 270 -25.05 16.10 -17.46
N LYS A 271 -24.18 15.23 -16.94
CA LYS A 271 -24.57 13.95 -16.33
C LYS A 271 -24.32 13.97 -14.82
N SER A 272 -25.27 13.44 -14.06
CA SER A 272 -25.08 13.10 -12.66
C SER A 272 -25.61 11.70 -12.38
N ILE A 273 -25.17 11.12 -11.26
CA ILE A 273 -25.55 9.76 -10.86
C ILE A 273 -25.95 9.73 -9.39
N GLU A 274 -27.07 9.06 -9.12
CA GLU A 274 -27.54 8.70 -7.79
C GLU A 274 -27.41 7.18 -7.63
N LEU A 275 -26.67 6.74 -6.61
CA LEU A 275 -26.60 5.34 -6.24
C LEU A 275 -27.76 5.00 -5.31
N LEU A 276 -28.59 4.05 -5.72
CA LEU A 276 -29.69 3.52 -4.89
C LEU A 276 -29.21 2.35 -4.03
N SER A 277 -28.10 1.73 -4.40
CA SER A 277 -27.44 0.64 -3.65
C SER A 277 -26.17 1.11 -2.96
N SER A 278 -25.86 0.55 -1.80
CA SER A 278 -24.62 0.83 -1.08
C SER A 278 -23.48 -0.05 -1.59
N TYR A 279 -22.41 0.57 -2.10
CA TYR A 279 -21.20 -0.15 -2.48
C TYR A 279 -20.35 -0.49 -1.24
N ASN A 280 -19.50 -1.51 -1.38
CA ASN A 280 -18.53 -1.88 -0.38
C ASN A 280 -17.43 -0.81 -0.29
N LYS A 281 -17.18 -0.25 0.91
CA LYS A 281 -16.21 0.83 1.13
C LYS A 281 -14.79 0.50 0.66
N SER A 282 -14.42 -0.78 0.59
CA SER A 282 -13.12 -1.22 0.07
C SER A 282 -13.02 -1.15 -1.46
N TYR A 283 -14.14 -1.07 -2.16
CA TYR A 283 -14.24 -1.07 -3.63
C TYR A 283 -15.13 0.08 -4.08
N HIS A 284 -14.67 1.31 -3.88
CA HIS A 284 -15.49 2.51 -4.10
C HIS A 284 -15.35 3.11 -5.51
N ALA A 285 -14.35 2.73 -6.31
CA ALA A 285 -14.08 3.30 -7.65
C ALA A 285 -14.04 4.83 -7.74
N GLY A 286 -13.60 5.50 -6.68
CA GLY A 286 -13.65 6.95 -6.62
C GLY A 286 -15.05 7.55 -6.45
N GLY A 287 -16.01 6.78 -5.93
CA GLY A 287 -17.36 7.22 -5.57
C GLY A 287 -18.38 7.02 -6.70
N ALA A 288 -19.57 7.62 -6.55
CA ALA A 288 -20.65 7.50 -7.53
C ALA A 288 -20.24 8.02 -8.91
N GLU A 289 -19.57 9.17 -8.95
CA GLU A 289 -19.11 9.82 -10.18
C GLU A 289 -18.11 8.96 -10.97
N GLY A 290 -17.44 8.00 -10.31
CA GLY A 290 -16.53 7.06 -10.97
C GLY A 290 -17.22 6.05 -11.89
N LEU A 291 -18.56 5.98 -11.90
CA LEU A 291 -19.33 5.14 -12.81
C LEU A 291 -19.83 5.89 -14.05
N ILE A 292 -19.52 7.17 -14.17
CA ILE A 292 -19.90 8.02 -15.32
C ILE A 292 -18.72 8.91 -15.76
N ASP A 293 -17.49 8.52 -15.41
CA ASP A 293 -16.29 9.32 -15.66
C ASP A 293 -15.61 8.98 -16.99
N GLY A 294 -16.12 7.99 -17.72
CA GLY A 294 -15.57 7.48 -18.97
C GLY A 294 -14.33 6.60 -18.79
N VAL A 295 -13.96 6.25 -17.55
CA VAL A 295 -12.84 5.35 -17.24
C VAL A 295 -13.32 3.91 -17.29
N ARG A 296 -12.51 3.06 -17.92
CA ARG A 296 -12.76 1.62 -17.93
C ARG A 296 -11.84 0.93 -16.94
N GLY A 297 -12.39 -0.03 -16.21
CA GLY A 297 -11.66 -0.82 -15.24
C GLY A 297 -10.65 -1.74 -15.93
N MET A 298 -9.48 -1.92 -15.30
CA MET A 298 -8.45 -2.86 -15.76
C MET A 298 -8.66 -4.25 -15.16
N GLU A 299 -8.04 -5.28 -15.76
CA GLU A 299 -8.08 -6.67 -15.28
C GLU A 299 -7.69 -6.80 -13.80
N ASN A 300 -6.65 -6.06 -13.38
CA ASN A 300 -6.30 -5.97 -11.97
C ASN A 300 -7.24 -5.00 -11.25
N TRP A 301 -8.39 -5.52 -10.82
CA TRP A 301 -9.41 -4.76 -10.12
C TRP A 301 -8.95 -4.13 -8.79
N ARG A 302 -7.83 -4.60 -8.22
CA ARG A 302 -7.23 -4.05 -6.99
C ARG A 302 -6.64 -2.64 -7.19
N LEU A 303 -6.50 -2.20 -8.44
CA LEU A 303 -6.07 -0.84 -8.77
C LEU A 303 -7.16 0.22 -8.58
N GLY A 304 -8.36 -0.19 -8.16
CA GLY A 304 -9.42 0.73 -7.73
C GLY A 304 -10.35 1.23 -8.84
N GLY A 305 -10.30 0.64 -10.03
CA GLY A 305 -11.17 1.01 -11.17
C GLY A 305 -12.54 0.32 -11.21
N TRP A 306 -12.95 -0.34 -10.13
CA TRP A 306 -14.20 -1.11 -10.07
C TRP A 306 -14.95 -0.87 -8.77
N GLN A 307 -16.25 -0.63 -8.86
CA GLN A 307 -17.12 -0.44 -7.70
C GLN A 307 -17.80 -1.76 -7.35
N GLY A 308 -17.63 -2.20 -6.10
CA GLY A 308 -18.04 -3.52 -5.65
C GLY A 308 -19.33 -3.51 -4.83
N TYR A 309 -20.25 -4.42 -5.13
CA TYR A 309 -21.51 -4.62 -4.42
C TYR A 309 -21.65 -6.07 -3.99
N GLN A 310 -21.98 -6.33 -2.72
CA GLN A 310 -22.12 -7.69 -2.18
C GLN A 310 -23.46 -7.82 -1.46
N ASP A 311 -24.14 -8.95 -1.67
CA ASP A 311 -25.45 -9.24 -1.06
C ASP A 311 -26.54 -8.21 -1.42
N THR A 312 -26.32 -7.48 -2.52
CA THR A 312 -27.27 -6.51 -3.08
C THR A 312 -27.06 -6.42 -4.58
N ASN A 313 -28.13 -6.03 -5.28
CA ASN A 313 -28.04 -5.59 -6.67
C ASN A 313 -27.20 -4.31 -6.76
N PHE A 314 -26.68 -4.03 -7.95
CA PHE A 314 -26.27 -2.68 -8.30
C PHE A 314 -27.48 -1.94 -8.85
N GLU A 315 -27.83 -0.81 -8.25
CA GLU A 315 -28.88 0.09 -8.74
C GLU A 315 -28.42 1.53 -8.73
N ALA A 316 -28.59 2.21 -9.85
CA ALA A 316 -28.27 3.63 -10.01
C ALA A 316 -29.23 4.35 -10.96
N ILE A 317 -29.37 5.65 -10.78
CA ILE A 317 -30.09 6.55 -11.68
C ILE A 317 -29.11 7.57 -12.24
N ILE A 318 -29.04 7.67 -13.56
CA ILE A 318 -28.25 8.65 -14.29
C ILE A 318 -29.22 9.75 -14.76
N ASP A 319 -28.98 11.00 -14.38
CA ASP A 319 -29.68 12.17 -14.91
C ASP A 319 -28.83 12.79 -16.03
N LEU A 320 -29.37 12.82 -17.25
CA LEU A 320 -28.73 13.39 -18.45
C LEU A 320 -28.90 14.93 -18.56
N GLY A 321 -29.49 15.55 -17.53
CA GLY A 321 -29.75 16.99 -17.39
C GLY A 321 -30.96 17.49 -18.19
N SER A 322 -31.26 16.85 -19.32
CA SER A 322 -32.39 17.16 -20.20
C SER A 322 -32.88 15.92 -20.94
N VAL A 323 -34.08 15.97 -21.53
CA VAL A 323 -34.58 14.87 -22.37
C VAL A 323 -33.75 14.80 -23.65
N LYS A 324 -33.11 13.65 -23.89
CA LYS A 324 -32.26 13.39 -25.05
C LYS A 324 -32.71 12.12 -25.77
N PRO A 325 -32.48 12.01 -27.09
CA PRO A 325 -32.55 10.72 -27.76
C PRO A 325 -31.49 9.78 -27.17
N ILE A 326 -31.84 8.50 -27.01
CA ILE A 326 -30.96 7.46 -26.48
C ILE A 326 -30.97 6.31 -27.49
N SER A 327 -29.78 5.95 -27.93
CA SER A 327 -29.53 4.93 -28.94
C SER A 327 -28.80 3.70 -28.38
N ARG A 328 -28.10 3.86 -27.25
CA ARG A 328 -27.35 2.80 -26.59
C ARG A 328 -27.35 2.95 -25.08
N LEU A 329 -27.49 1.82 -24.40
CA LEU A 329 -27.45 1.69 -22.95
C LEU A 329 -26.48 0.55 -22.63
N ALA A 330 -25.48 0.80 -21.79
CA ALA A 330 -24.49 -0.21 -21.44
C ALA A 330 -23.95 -0.02 -20.03
N ALA A 331 -23.44 -1.10 -19.44
CA ALA A 331 -22.60 -1.04 -18.25
C ALA A 331 -21.50 -2.11 -18.34
N GLY A 332 -20.31 -1.79 -17.85
CA GLY A 332 -19.17 -2.71 -17.86
C GLY A 332 -19.01 -3.46 -16.54
N PHE A 333 -18.68 -4.74 -16.63
CA PHE A 333 -18.60 -5.66 -15.50
C PHE A 333 -17.35 -6.54 -15.58
N LEU A 334 -16.87 -6.97 -14.41
CA LEU A 334 -15.75 -7.90 -14.27
C LEU A 334 -16.20 -9.18 -13.55
N GLN A 335 -15.73 -10.32 -14.02
CA GLN A 335 -15.78 -11.61 -13.33
C GLN A 335 -14.35 -12.07 -13.01
N ASP A 336 -14.10 -12.35 -11.74
CA ASP A 336 -12.93 -13.05 -11.21
C ASP A 336 -13.45 -14.00 -10.14
N THR A 337 -13.88 -15.17 -10.60
CA THR A 337 -14.61 -16.16 -9.81
C THR A 337 -13.86 -16.53 -8.54
N ARG A 338 -12.54 -16.70 -8.62
CA ARG A 338 -11.69 -17.07 -7.46
C ARG A 338 -11.75 -16.01 -6.36
N SER A 339 -11.97 -14.76 -6.73
CA SER A 339 -12.12 -13.62 -5.84
C SER A 339 -13.57 -13.33 -5.46
N TRP A 340 -14.50 -14.25 -5.74
CA TRP A 340 -15.93 -14.18 -5.41
C TRP A 340 -16.69 -13.13 -6.22
N ILE A 341 -16.07 -12.61 -7.29
CA ILE A 341 -16.65 -11.61 -8.18
C ILE A 341 -17.26 -12.36 -9.37
N VAL A 342 -18.57 -12.29 -9.52
CA VAL A 342 -19.32 -13.04 -10.53
C VAL A 342 -20.15 -12.07 -11.36
N MET A 343 -20.26 -12.34 -12.66
CA MET A 343 -21.07 -11.54 -13.59
C MET A 343 -22.52 -11.44 -13.07
N PRO A 344 -23.17 -10.25 -13.14
CA PRO A 344 -24.58 -10.12 -12.76
C PRO A 344 -25.45 -10.98 -13.67
N THR A 345 -26.45 -11.66 -13.11
CA THR A 345 -27.28 -12.63 -13.86
C THR A 345 -27.98 -12.02 -15.07
N LYS A 346 -28.32 -10.73 -14.99
CA LYS A 346 -28.82 -9.88 -16.07
C LYS A 346 -28.68 -8.42 -15.68
N VAL A 347 -28.78 -7.54 -16.68
CA VAL A 347 -28.84 -6.09 -16.50
C VAL A 347 -30.11 -5.54 -17.13
N GLU A 348 -30.83 -4.70 -16.40
CA GLU A 348 -32.05 -4.06 -16.86
C GLU A 348 -31.87 -2.55 -16.91
N PHE A 349 -32.34 -1.95 -18.01
CA PHE A 349 -32.31 -0.53 -18.23
C PHE A 349 -33.73 0.02 -18.36
N TRP A 350 -33.99 1.12 -17.68
CA TRP A 350 -35.28 1.81 -17.67
C TRP A 350 -35.07 3.30 -17.93
N VAL A 351 -36.01 3.91 -18.65
CA VAL A 351 -35.92 5.30 -19.10
C VAL A 351 -37.14 6.10 -18.61
N SER A 352 -36.90 7.34 -18.17
CA SER A 352 -37.92 8.27 -17.70
C SER A 352 -37.64 9.71 -18.17
N ASN A 353 -38.72 10.48 -18.38
CA ASN A 353 -38.64 11.92 -18.63
C ASN A 353 -38.75 12.76 -17.34
N ASP A 354 -39.44 12.25 -16.32
CA ASP A 354 -39.82 12.97 -15.10
C ASP A 354 -39.08 12.51 -13.84
N GLY A 355 -38.34 11.39 -13.92
CA GLY A 355 -37.62 10.81 -12.79
C GLY A 355 -38.51 10.04 -11.80
N VAL A 356 -39.79 9.88 -12.12
CA VAL A 356 -40.80 9.22 -11.26
C VAL A 356 -41.35 7.99 -11.97
N THR A 357 -41.79 8.16 -13.22
CA THR A 357 -42.38 7.09 -14.01
C THR A 357 -41.34 6.54 -14.97
N TYR A 358 -40.93 5.28 -14.76
CA TYR A 358 -39.94 4.60 -15.59
C TYR A 358 -40.59 3.60 -16.53
N SER A 359 -40.14 3.62 -17.78
CA SER A 359 -40.51 2.65 -18.82
C SER A 359 -39.34 1.70 -19.06
N HIS A 360 -39.63 0.41 -19.21
CA HIS A 360 -38.60 -0.59 -19.53
C HIS A 360 -38.03 -0.31 -20.91
N ALA A 361 -36.70 -0.25 -21.02
CA ALA A 361 -36.02 0.01 -22.29
C ALA A 361 -35.30 -1.25 -22.81
N ALA A 362 -34.63 -1.99 -21.94
CA ALA A 362 -33.93 -3.22 -22.32
C ALA A 362 -33.65 -4.13 -21.12
N THR A 363 -33.49 -5.42 -21.41
CA THR A 363 -32.87 -6.41 -20.53
C THR A 363 -31.75 -7.07 -21.33
N VAL A 364 -30.56 -7.17 -20.73
CA VAL A 364 -29.36 -7.77 -21.33
C VAL A 364 -28.96 -8.97 -20.46
N ASP A 365 -28.97 -10.15 -21.08
CA ASP A 365 -28.47 -11.39 -20.51
C ASP A 365 -27.05 -11.68 -21.04
N HIS A 366 -26.34 -12.60 -20.38
CA HIS A 366 -25.04 -13.09 -20.85
C HIS A 366 -24.98 -14.63 -20.77
N SER A 367 -23.98 -15.21 -21.44
CA SER A 367 -23.73 -16.67 -21.42
C SER A 367 -22.45 -17.06 -20.69
N ILE A 368 -21.76 -16.09 -20.06
CA ILE A 368 -20.54 -16.30 -19.28
C ILE A 368 -20.81 -17.25 -18.10
N PRO A 369 -20.19 -18.44 -18.04
CA PRO A 369 -20.38 -19.37 -16.94
C PRO A 369 -19.76 -18.86 -15.64
N ALA A 370 -20.44 -19.04 -14.51
CA ALA A 370 -19.94 -18.64 -13.20
C ALA A 370 -18.70 -19.45 -12.77
N ASP A 371 -18.52 -20.67 -13.29
CA ASP A 371 -17.36 -21.53 -13.04
C ASP A 371 -16.17 -21.24 -13.98
N ASN A 372 -16.28 -20.23 -14.84
CA ASN A 372 -15.13 -19.74 -15.60
C ASN A 372 -14.11 -19.11 -14.64
N MET A 373 -12.89 -19.66 -14.63
CA MET A 373 -11.80 -19.26 -13.73
C MET A 373 -10.84 -18.23 -14.33
N GLU A 374 -11.04 -17.86 -15.60
CA GLU A 374 -10.34 -16.74 -16.23
C GLU A 374 -10.98 -15.43 -15.81
N ILE A 375 -10.19 -14.35 -15.82
CA ILE A 375 -10.74 -13.01 -15.60
C ILE A 375 -11.45 -12.59 -16.89
N VAL A 376 -12.72 -12.18 -16.76
CA VAL A 376 -13.55 -11.73 -17.88
C VAL A 376 -14.01 -10.31 -17.61
N ILE A 377 -13.78 -9.41 -18.57
CA ILE A 377 -14.37 -8.08 -18.58
C ILE A 377 -15.36 -8.03 -19.74
N GLU A 378 -16.61 -7.70 -19.45
CA GLU A 378 -17.68 -7.67 -20.46
C GLU A 378 -18.46 -6.36 -20.35
N VAL A 379 -18.87 -5.81 -21.49
CA VAL A 379 -19.82 -4.70 -21.56
C VAL A 379 -21.19 -5.28 -21.90
N LEU A 380 -22.11 -5.24 -20.94
CA LEU A 380 -23.48 -5.67 -21.16
C LEU A 380 -24.27 -4.48 -21.71
N GLU A 381 -24.62 -4.56 -22.99
CA GLU A 381 -25.21 -3.44 -23.75
C GLU A 381 -26.45 -3.80 -24.54
N ALA A 382 -27.29 -2.79 -24.79
CA ALA A 382 -28.45 -2.85 -25.66
C ALA A 382 -28.50 -1.63 -26.59
N LYS A 383 -28.82 -1.88 -27.86
CA LYS A 383 -29.24 -0.84 -28.80
C LYS A 383 -30.73 -0.57 -28.61
N VAL A 384 -31.08 0.69 -28.41
CA VAL A 384 -32.46 1.13 -28.16
C VAL A 384 -32.84 2.27 -29.11
N SER A 385 -34.13 2.56 -29.23
CA SER A 385 -34.62 3.74 -29.95
C SER A 385 -35.67 4.40 -29.07
N THR A 386 -35.18 5.18 -28.11
CA THR A 386 -36.01 5.83 -27.09
C THR A 386 -35.51 7.25 -26.81
N SER A 387 -36.19 7.97 -25.95
CA SER A 387 -35.76 9.28 -25.46
C SER A 387 -36.07 9.42 -23.99
N GLY A 388 -35.18 10.03 -23.23
CA GLY A 388 -35.36 10.23 -21.80
C GLY A 388 -34.39 11.23 -21.22
N ARG A 389 -34.68 11.65 -19.99
CA ARG A 389 -33.74 12.40 -19.15
C ARG A 389 -33.05 11.50 -18.14
N TYR A 390 -33.79 10.58 -17.54
CA TYR A 390 -33.28 9.71 -16.48
C TYR A 390 -33.16 8.27 -16.98
N VAL A 391 -32.05 7.63 -16.68
CA VAL A 391 -31.79 6.22 -16.96
C VAL A 391 -31.55 5.49 -15.65
N LYS A 392 -32.42 4.53 -15.32
CA LYS A 392 -32.19 3.62 -14.18
C LYS A 392 -31.54 2.34 -14.69
N VAL A 393 -30.46 1.91 -14.05
CA VAL A 393 -29.76 0.65 -14.32
C VAL A 393 -29.89 -0.26 -13.11
N VAL A 394 -30.20 -1.54 -13.36
CA VAL A 394 -30.28 -2.59 -12.33
C VAL A 394 -29.48 -3.80 -12.79
N ALA A 395 -28.36 -4.09 -12.14
CA ALA A 395 -27.62 -5.34 -12.35
C ALA A 395 -27.92 -6.31 -11.20
N HIS A 396 -28.44 -7.49 -11.56
CA HIS A 396 -28.95 -8.45 -10.58
C HIS A 396 -27.84 -9.33 -10.02
N ASN A 397 -27.67 -9.31 -8.69
CA ASN A 397 -26.63 -10.07 -8.01
C ASN A 397 -26.79 -11.57 -8.25
N PHE A 398 -25.67 -12.27 -8.38
CA PHE A 398 -25.65 -13.72 -8.56
C PHE A 398 -26.21 -14.47 -7.34
N GLY A 399 -26.18 -13.86 -6.16
CA GLY A 399 -26.60 -14.45 -4.89
C GLY A 399 -25.47 -15.25 -4.24
N ALA A 400 -25.83 -16.34 -3.57
CA ALA A 400 -24.87 -17.20 -2.90
C ALA A 400 -24.00 -17.97 -3.90
N LEU A 401 -22.70 -18.04 -3.63
CA LEU A 401 -21.73 -18.78 -4.43
C LEU A 401 -22.09 -20.29 -4.48
N PRO A 402 -21.98 -20.95 -5.64
CA PRO A 402 -22.37 -22.35 -5.79
C PRO A 402 -21.48 -23.32 -5.00
N GLN A 403 -21.95 -24.55 -4.82
CA GLN A 403 -21.27 -25.61 -4.04
C GLN A 403 -19.86 -25.97 -4.52
N TRP A 404 -19.56 -25.78 -5.81
CA TRP A 404 -18.22 -26.05 -6.34
C TRP A 404 -17.21 -24.95 -5.98
N HIS A 405 -17.66 -23.78 -5.53
CA HIS A 405 -16.80 -22.65 -5.20
C HIS A 405 -16.23 -22.78 -3.78
N LEU A 406 -14.98 -22.37 -3.56
CA LEU A 406 -14.33 -22.44 -2.23
C LEU A 406 -15.07 -21.62 -1.16
N GLY A 407 -15.75 -20.56 -1.58
CA GLY A 407 -16.63 -19.71 -0.77
C GLY A 407 -18.11 -20.10 -0.82
N ALA A 408 -18.45 -21.36 -1.12
CA ALA A 408 -19.84 -21.81 -1.26
C ALA A 408 -20.75 -21.33 -0.12
N GLY A 409 -21.92 -20.81 -0.47
CA GLY A 409 -22.91 -20.29 0.48
C GLY A 409 -22.72 -18.83 0.91
N PHE A 410 -21.57 -18.21 0.65
CA PHE A 410 -21.38 -16.77 0.86
C PHE A 410 -21.84 -15.96 -0.35
N PRO A 411 -22.28 -14.69 -0.18
CA PRO A 411 -22.76 -13.87 -1.28
C PRO A 411 -21.64 -13.44 -2.23
N ALA A 412 -21.92 -13.51 -3.53
CA ALA A 412 -21.03 -13.04 -4.59
C ALA A 412 -21.01 -11.50 -4.69
N PHE A 413 -19.90 -10.98 -5.20
CA PHE A 413 -19.76 -9.58 -5.57
C PHE A 413 -20.19 -9.34 -7.02
N ILE A 414 -20.82 -8.19 -7.27
CA ILE A 414 -20.86 -7.53 -8.59
C ILE A 414 -19.79 -6.44 -8.59
N PHE A 415 -18.96 -6.40 -9.63
CA PHE A 415 -18.05 -5.28 -9.89
C PHE A 415 -18.50 -4.55 -11.15
N VAL A 416 -18.69 -3.24 -11.06
CA VAL A 416 -19.08 -2.36 -12.19
C VAL A 416 -18.05 -1.24 -12.33
N ASP A 417 -17.63 -0.92 -13.56
CA ASP A 417 -16.67 0.16 -13.82
C ASP A 417 -17.35 1.43 -14.33
N GLU A 418 -18.26 1.32 -15.29
CA GLU A 418 -18.84 2.47 -15.98
C GLU A 418 -20.27 2.16 -16.48
N VAL A 419 -21.16 3.16 -16.41
CA VAL A 419 -22.48 3.16 -17.05
C VAL A 419 -22.49 4.14 -18.22
N MET A 420 -22.71 3.61 -19.42
CA MET A 420 -22.67 4.37 -20.67
C MET A 420 -24.10 4.58 -21.21
N VAL A 421 -24.42 5.85 -21.48
CA VAL A 421 -25.68 6.28 -22.12
C VAL A 421 -25.35 7.20 -23.28
N GLU A 422 -25.68 6.76 -24.50
CA GLU A 422 -25.35 7.41 -25.78
C GLU A 422 -26.55 7.64 -26.69
#